data_AF-A0A374TLN5-F1
#
_entry.id   AF-A0A374TLN5-F1
#
_cell.length_a   1.000
_cell.length_b   1.000
_cell.length_c   1.000
_cell.angle_alpha   90.00
_cell.angle_beta   90.00
_cell.angle_gamma   90.00
#
_symmetry.space_group_name_H-M   'P 1'
#
loop_
_entity.id
_entity.type
_entity.pdbx_description
1 polymer ?
#
loop_
_entity_poly.entity_id
_entity_poly.type
_entity_poly.pdbx_seq_one_letter_code
_entity_poly.pdbx_strand_id
1 'polypeptide(L)'
;MLARFALKFLDDESMDKLEAAMAAGDAKEAFMAAHTLKGVSQNLGFDNLYEPAVVVTEALRGADAVDGARAGMHALQQQYAATMSALREVAE
;
A
#
# COMPACT_ATOMS: atom_id res chain seq x y z
N MET A 1 -16.91 -17.03 3.27
CA MET A 1 -16.00 -17.28 2.12
C MET A 1 -15.15 -16.05 1.82
N LEU A 2 -15.73 -14.84 1.79
CA LEU A 2 -15.01 -13.58 1.58
C LEU A 2 -13.92 -13.28 2.61
N ALA A 3 -14.17 -13.51 3.90
CA ALA A 3 -13.17 -13.31 4.96
C ALA A 3 -11.86 -14.08 4.69
N ARG A 4 -11.93 -15.30 4.14
CA ARG A 4 -10.72 -16.09 3.81
C ARG A 4 -9.83 -15.44 2.74
N PHE A 5 -10.40 -14.65 1.82
CA PHE A 5 -9.62 -13.95 0.81
C PHE A 5 -9.04 -12.65 1.35
N ALA A 6 -9.82 -11.91 2.14
CA ALA A 6 -9.35 -10.70 2.80
C ALA A 6 -8.19 -10.99 3.77
N LEU A 7 -8.26 -12.09 4.53
CA LEU A 7 -7.21 -12.47 5.47
C LEU A 7 -5.87 -12.83 4.82
N LYS A 8 -5.84 -13.19 3.53
CA LYS A 8 -4.58 -13.38 2.79
C LYS A 8 -3.78 -12.09 2.67
N PHE A 9 -4.41 -10.93 2.83
CA PHE A 9 -3.74 -9.65 2.84
C PHE A 9 -2.79 -9.49 4.04
N LEU A 10 -2.97 -10.27 5.11
CA LEU A 10 -2.04 -10.27 6.25
C LEU A 10 -0.63 -10.76 5.87
N ASP A 11 -0.52 -11.53 4.78
CA ASP A 11 0.73 -12.04 4.22
C ASP A 11 1.26 -11.14 3.07
N ASP A 12 0.60 -10.02 2.76
CA ASP A 12 1.01 -9.12 1.68
C ASP A 12 2.17 -8.22 2.10
N GLU A 13 3.29 -8.31 1.37
CA GLU A 13 4.55 -7.59 1.66
C GLU A 13 4.69 -6.27 0.89
N SER A 14 3.65 -5.81 0.16
CA SER A 14 3.79 -4.67 -0.74
C SER A 14 4.06 -3.36 -0.01
N MET A 15 3.51 -3.20 1.21
CA MET A 15 3.79 -2.03 2.04
C MET A 15 5.24 -2.01 2.54
N ASP A 16 5.77 -3.14 3.02
CA ASP A 16 7.16 -3.24 3.49
C ASP A 16 8.15 -2.94 2.36
N LYS A 17 7.88 -3.47 1.16
CA LYS A 17 8.69 -3.18 -0.05
C LYS A 17 8.63 -1.72 -0.44
N LEU A 18 7.45 -1.10 -0.33
CA LEU A 18 7.29 0.32 -0.60
C LEU A 18 8.09 1.16 0.39
N GLU A 19 8.00 0.90 1.69
CA GLU A 19 8.76 1.64 2.70
C GLU A 19 10.27 1.50 2.51
N ALA A 20 10.75 0.29 2.23
CA ALA A 20 12.15 0.03 1.94
C ALA A 20 12.64 0.81 0.71
N ALA A 21 11.88 0.80 -0.38
CA ALA A 21 12.22 1.54 -1.60
C ALA A 21 12.19 3.06 -1.39
N MET A 22 11.19 3.56 -0.66
CA MET A 22 11.08 4.98 -0.28
C MET A 22 12.25 5.45 0.59
N ALA A 23 12.76 4.58 1.49
CA ALA A 23 13.92 4.85 2.31
C ALA A 23 15.23 4.82 1.50
N ALA A 24 15.35 3.90 0.55
CA ALA A 24 16.49 3.79 -0.36
C ALA A 24 16.51 4.88 -1.45
N GLY A 25 15.39 5.59 -1.66
CA GLY A 25 15.24 6.55 -2.75
C GLY A 25 15.05 5.90 -4.12
N ASP A 26 14.73 4.60 -4.17
CA ASP A 26 14.50 3.86 -5.42
C ASP A 26 13.09 4.13 -5.95
N ALA A 27 12.95 5.13 -6.81
CA ALA A 27 11.66 5.53 -7.36
C ALA A 27 10.99 4.43 -8.19
N LYS A 28 11.78 3.57 -8.86
CA LYS A 28 11.26 2.49 -9.70
C LYS A 28 10.68 1.38 -8.84
N GLU A 29 11.42 0.93 -7.84
CA GLU A 29 10.94 -0.12 -6.94
C GLU A 29 9.77 0.39 -6.09
N ALA A 30 9.82 1.65 -5.64
CA ALA A 30 8.72 2.28 -4.92
C ALA A 30 7.44 2.32 -5.78
N PHE A 31 7.56 2.69 -7.06
CA PHE A 31 6.41 2.69 -7.98
C PHE A 31 5.81 1.29 -8.11
N MET A 32 6.65 0.26 -8.30
CA MET A 32 6.18 -1.13 -8.43
C MET A 32 5.47 -1.61 -7.18
N ALA A 33 6.04 -1.37 -6.00
CA ALA A 33 5.44 -1.77 -4.72
C ALA A 33 4.11 -1.04 -4.46
N ALA A 34 4.06 0.28 -4.68
CA ALA A 34 2.82 1.06 -4.56
C ALA A 34 1.75 0.59 -5.56
N HIS A 35 2.15 0.28 -6.80
CA HIS A 35 1.25 -0.22 -7.83
C HIS A 35 0.63 -1.57 -7.45
N THR A 36 1.43 -2.48 -6.88
CA THR A 36 0.94 -3.76 -6.36
C THR A 36 -0.03 -3.55 -5.19
N LEU A 37 0.34 -2.74 -4.20
CA LEU A 37 -0.52 -2.43 -3.05
C LEU A 37 -1.87 -1.85 -3.49
N LYS A 38 -1.85 -0.92 -4.46
CA LYS A 38 -3.04 -0.35 -5.08
C LYS A 38 -3.93 -1.44 -5.70
N GLY A 39 -3.34 -2.34 -6.51
CA GLY A 39 -4.08 -3.40 -7.19
C GLY A 39 -4.70 -4.41 -6.22
N VAL A 40 -3.95 -4.82 -5.19
CA VAL A 40 -4.46 -5.76 -4.17
C VAL A 40 -5.58 -5.11 -3.36
N SER A 41 -5.40 -3.86 -2.92
CA SER A 41 -6.42 -3.10 -2.18
C SER A 41 -7.70 -2.92 -2.98
N GLN A 42 -7.59 -2.63 -4.28
CA GLN A 42 -8.73 -2.53 -5.19
C GLN A 42 -9.47 -3.87 -5.33
N ASN A 43 -8.73 -4.96 -5.53
CA ASN A 43 -9.32 -6.30 -5.70
C ASN A 43 -10.07 -6.78 -4.45
N LEU A 44 -9.66 -6.32 -3.27
CA LEU A 44 -10.28 -6.67 -1.99
C LEU A 44 -11.34 -5.66 -1.54
N GLY A 45 -11.54 -4.56 -2.27
CA GLY A 45 -12.50 -3.51 -1.91
C GLY A 45 -12.10 -2.72 -0.67
N PHE A 46 -10.80 -2.61 -0.38
CA PHE A 46 -10.28 -1.80 0.73
C PHE A 46 -10.15 -0.35 0.29
N ASP A 47 -11.27 0.33 0.04
CA ASP A 47 -11.29 1.70 -0.51
C ASP A 47 -10.45 2.68 0.31
N ASN A 48 -10.49 2.54 1.64
CA ASN A 48 -9.70 3.35 2.57
C ASN A 48 -8.19 3.24 2.33
N LEU A 49 -7.72 2.08 1.85
CA LEU A 49 -6.31 1.82 1.52
C LEU A 49 -6.00 2.04 0.04
N TYR A 50 -6.96 1.72 -0.83
CA TYR A 50 -6.84 1.90 -2.28
C TYR A 50 -6.65 3.37 -2.66
N GLU A 51 -7.46 4.29 -2.14
CA GLU A 51 -7.39 5.71 -2.47
C GLU A 51 -6.01 6.34 -2.18
N PRO A 52 -5.42 6.21 -0.97
CA PRO A 52 -4.08 6.73 -0.73
C PRO A 52 -3.00 5.97 -1.51
N ALA A 53 -3.19 4.67 -1.79
CA ALA A 53 -2.26 3.91 -2.64
C ALA A 53 -2.26 4.42 -4.09
N VAL A 54 -3.40 4.88 -4.62
CA VAL A 54 -3.47 5.58 -5.91
C VAL A 54 -2.63 6.84 -5.87
N VAL A 55 -2.81 7.70 -4.86
CA VAL A 55 -2.06 8.96 -4.74
C VAL A 55 -0.55 8.73 -4.77
N VAL A 56 -0.06 7.78 -3.96
CA VAL A 56 1.37 7.43 -3.93
C VAL A 56 1.84 6.83 -5.25
N THR A 57 1.06 5.93 -5.86
CA THR A 57 1.39 5.31 -7.16
C THR A 57 1.53 6.37 -8.25
N GLU A 58 0.60 7.33 -8.32
CA GLU A 58 0.64 8.38 -9.34
C GLU A 58 1.78 9.38 -9.09
N ALA A 59 2.09 9.70 -7.83
CA ALA A 59 3.24 10.54 -7.50
C ALA A 59 4.59 9.90 -7.90
N LEU A 60 4.68 8.57 -7.90
CA LEU A 60 5.86 7.81 -8.31
C LEU A 60 5.88 7.48 -9.81
N ARG A 61 4.77 7.71 -10.54
CA ARG A 61 4.65 7.29 -11.94
C ARG A 61 5.61 8.07 -12.83
N GLY A 62 6.64 7.38 -13.33
CA GLY A 62 7.66 7.98 -14.17
C GLY A 62 8.52 9.01 -13.46
N ALA A 63 8.53 9.00 -12.11
CA ALA A 63 9.36 9.88 -11.32
C ALA A 63 10.81 9.34 -11.25
N ASP A 64 11.78 10.26 -11.29
CA ASP A 64 13.20 9.93 -11.09
C ASP A 64 13.58 9.89 -9.60
N ALA A 65 12.71 10.37 -8.70
CA ALA A 65 12.93 10.45 -7.26
C ALA A 65 11.62 10.25 -6.49
N VAL A 66 11.74 9.87 -5.22
CA VAL A 66 10.60 9.53 -4.35
C VAL A 66 9.97 10.74 -3.65
N ASP A 67 10.56 11.93 -3.74
CA ASP A 67 10.18 13.08 -2.92
C ASP A 67 8.72 13.53 -3.09
N GLY A 68 8.20 13.45 -4.32
CA GLY A 68 6.80 13.77 -4.63
C GLY A 68 5.79 12.85 -3.92
N ALA A 69 6.20 11.64 -3.54
CA ALA A 69 5.35 10.65 -2.88
C ALA A 69 5.41 10.70 -1.36
N ARG A 70 6.42 11.36 -0.77
CA ARG A 70 6.61 11.41 0.70
C ARG A 70 5.40 12.00 1.43
N ALA A 71 4.74 13.00 0.85
CA ALA A 71 3.54 13.58 1.43
C ALA A 71 2.36 12.58 1.51
N GLY A 72 2.22 11.72 0.50
CA GLY A 72 1.16 10.70 0.44
C GLY A 72 1.42 9.50 1.36
N MET A 73 2.69 9.21 1.68
CA MET A 73 3.06 8.06 2.51
C MET A 73 2.43 8.09 3.90
N HIS A 74 2.31 9.26 4.53
CA HIS A 74 1.75 9.34 5.88
C HIS A 74 0.28 8.85 5.92
N ALA A 75 -0.53 9.30 4.97
CA ALA A 75 -1.92 8.87 4.86
C ALA A 75 -2.02 7.38 4.51
N LEU A 76 -1.15 6.90 3.61
CA LEU A 76 -1.10 5.49 3.23
C LEU A 76 -0.75 4.58 4.42
N GLN A 77 0.24 4.95 5.22
CA GLN A 77 0.65 4.21 6.43
C GLN A 77 -0.47 4.14 7.47
N GLN A 78 -1.17 5.25 7.69
CA GLN A 78 -2.31 5.29 8.63
C GLN A 78 -3.42 4.33 8.19
N GLN A 79 -3.78 4.36 6.91
CA GLN A 79 -4.85 3.50 6.39
C GLN A 79 -4.42 2.03 6.33
N TYR A 80 -3.15 1.76 6.01
CA TYR A 80 -2.61 0.40 6.06
C TYR A 80 -2.69 -0.17 7.48
N ALA A 81 -2.26 0.59 8.49
CA ALA A 81 -2.34 0.17 9.89
C ALA A 81 -3.79 -0.10 10.33
N ALA A 82 -4.73 0.77 9.94
CA ALA A 82 -6.15 0.58 10.23
C ALA A 82 -6.72 -0.69 9.57
N THR A 83 -6.40 -0.94 8.30
CA THR A 83 -6.81 -2.15 7.59
C THR A 83 -6.21 -3.41 8.23
N MET A 84 -4.94 -3.39 8.60
CA MET A 84 -4.28 -4.52 9.27
C MET A 84 -4.88 -4.82 10.65
N SER A 85 -5.25 -3.79 11.42
CA SER A 85 -5.94 -3.97 12.70
C SER A 85 -7.30 -4.65 12.50
N ALA A 86 -8.12 -4.13 11.59
CA ALA A 86 -9.45 -4.68 11.30
C ALA A 86 -9.38 -6.13 10.79
N LEU A 87 -8.38 -6.48 9.97
CA LEU A 87 -8.20 -7.86 9.50
C LEU A 87 -7.79 -8.82 10.62
N ARG A 88 -6.96 -8.37 11.57
CA ARG A 88 -6.55 -9.18 12.73
C ARG A 88 -7.74 -9.45 13.66
N GLU A 89 -8.60 -8.47 13.90
CA GLU A 89 -9.83 -8.65 14.68
C GLU A 89 -10.79 -9.69 14.06
N VAL A 90 -10.78 -9.83 12.73
CA VAL A 90 -11.58 -10.84 12.01
C VAL A 90 -10.92 -12.23 12.02
N ALA A 91 -9.61 -12.30 12.27
CA ALA A 91 -8.87 -13.56 12.33
C ALA A 91 -9.00 -14.28 13.67
N GLU A 92 -9.39 -13.55 14.73
CA GLU A 92 -9.71 -14.07 16.07
C GLU A 92 -11.09 -14.76 16.12
#